data_AF-A0A1S1K1W0-F1
#
_entry.id   AF-A0A1S1K1W0-F1
#
_cell.length_a   1.000
_cell.length_b   1.000
_cell.length_c   1.000
_cell.angle_alpha   90.00
_cell.angle_beta   90.00
_cell.angle_gamma   90.00
#
_symmetry.space_group_name_H-M   'P 1'
#
loop_
_entity.id
_entity.type
_entity.pdbx_description
1 polymer ?
#
loop_
_entity_poly.entity_id
_entity_poly.type
_entity_poly.pdbx_seq_one_letter_code
_entity_poly.pdbx_strand_id
1 'polypeptide(L)'
;MGILFGFAPWIIYWVLVGNVPFLVAVLVALATAIATFVISRISGSPGRTLEVGALATFVVLTILTLVLSQDVMERWIQPLSTAGIFLVALIGQLIGKPFVMEFAAAGQPPGVVESDLFQRIVKILTWIWVGAFAGMTISAAIPPIVQGDATILDTKTPLSFTCYWVIPFTLLGLAALASRVLPDRMTAGMNDIVRKTTFVAFSEAEIDQLYYLAQEHANREVGAGQEAYDVRVGGSGTPLVGDESRMSWPSTYKVRDRKR
;
A
#
# COMPACT_ATOMS: atom_id res chain seq x y z
N MET A 1 12.49 1.30 -4.96
CA MET A 1 13.48 0.65 -4.06
C MET A 1 13.33 1.03 -2.58
N GLY A 2 12.37 1.88 -2.15
CA GLY A 2 12.26 2.35 -0.76
C GLY A 2 11.60 1.39 0.24
N ILE A 3 10.66 0.52 -0.17
CA ILE A 3 9.92 -0.38 0.74
C ILE A 3 10.86 -1.32 1.51
N LEU A 4 11.85 -1.89 0.83
CA LEU A 4 12.80 -2.83 1.43
C LEU A 4 13.62 -2.21 2.56
N PHE A 5 13.85 -0.90 2.51
CA PHE A 5 14.63 -0.18 3.51
C PHE A 5 13.90 -0.11 4.85
N GLY A 6 12.58 0.16 4.81
CA GLY A 6 11.77 0.17 6.03
C GLY A 6 11.66 -1.21 6.67
N PHE A 7 11.47 -2.27 5.88
CA PHE A 7 11.31 -3.63 6.39
C PHE A 7 12.63 -4.31 6.79
N ALA A 8 13.79 -3.72 6.48
CA ALA A 8 15.09 -4.36 6.67
C ALA A 8 15.33 -4.91 8.09
N PRO A 9 15.03 -4.19 9.20
CA PRO A 9 15.22 -4.71 10.54
C PRO A 9 14.42 -6.00 10.82
N TRP A 10 13.16 -6.07 10.35
CA TRP A 10 12.32 -7.27 10.51
C TRP A 10 12.77 -8.43 9.64
N ILE A 11 13.17 -8.16 8.40
CA ILE A 11 13.67 -9.20 7.51
C ILE A 11 14.93 -9.84 8.10
N ILE A 12 15.89 -9.02 8.53
CA ILE A 12 17.11 -9.50 9.18
C ILE A 12 16.77 -10.27 10.45
N TYR A 13 15.89 -9.74 11.27
CA TYR A 13 15.46 -10.40 12.49
C TYR A 13 14.83 -11.77 12.23
N TRP A 14 13.87 -11.89 11.31
CA TRP A 14 13.20 -13.15 11.01
C TRP A 14 14.15 -14.21 10.45
N VAL A 15 15.18 -13.78 9.70
CA VAL A 15 16.24 -14.69 9.26
C VAL A 15 17.09 -15.15 10.45
N LEU A 16 17.44 -14.26 11.37
CA LEU A 16 18.36 -14.57 12.47
C LEU A 16 17.72 -15.30 13.64
N VAL A 17 16.47 -15.00 14.00
CA VAL A 17 15.82 -15.47 15.23
C VAL A 17 15.74 -17.01 15.32
N GLY A 18 15.69 -17.71 14.19
CA GLY A 18 15.71 -19.18 14.12
C GLY A 18 17.10 -19.81 13.94
N ASN A 19 18.16 -19.00 13.80
CA ASN A 19 19.50 -19.47 13.40
C ASN A 19 20.62 -19.08 14.37
N VAL A 20 20.42 -18.04 15.18
CA VAL A 20 21.41 -17.54 16.15
C VAL A 20 20.75 -17.26 17.50
N PRO A 21 21.50 -17.08 18.59
CA PRO A 21 20.93 -16.74 19.89
C PRO A 21 20.03 -15.50 19.82
N PHE A 22 18.90 -15.53 20.53
CA PHE A 22 17.88 -14.49 20.45
C PHE A 22 18.39 -13.08 20.71
N LEU A 23 19.25 -12.92 21.72
CA LEU A 23 19.85 -11.63 22.04
C LEU A 23 20.67 -11.07 20.87
N VAL A 24 21.42 -11.93 20.18
CA VAL A 24 22.22 -11.53 19.01
C VAL A 24 21.30 -11.12 17.86
N ALA A 25 20.26 -11.91 17.58
CA ALA A 25 19.28 -11.59 16.53
C ALA A 25 18.59 -10.23 16.77
N VAL A 26 18.16 -9.99 18.00
CA VAL A 26 17.49 -8.74 18.38
C VAL A 26 18.45 -7.54 18.33
N LEU A 27 19.69 -7.69 18.81
CA LEU A 27 20.67 -6.60 18.77
C LEU A 27 21.08 -6.22 17.35
N VAL A 28 21.24 -7.21 16.45
CA VAL A 28 21.53 -6.94 15.03
C VAL A 28 20.35 -6.23 14.37
N ALA A 29 19.12 -6.66 14.67
CA ALA A 29 17.92 -5.98 14.17
C ALA A 29 17.79 -4.55 14.71
N LEU A 30 18.09 -4.32 15.99
CA LEU A 30 18.09 -2.99 16.60
C LEU A 30 19.18 -2.09 15.98
N ALA A 31 20.40 -2.60 15.80
CA ALA A 31 21.48 -1.87 15.14
C ALA A 31 21.10 -1.51 13.70
N THR A 32 20.43 -2.43 12.99
CA THR A 32 19.88 -2.17 11.65
C THR A 32 18.83 -1.06 11.71
N ALA A 33 17.87 -1.12 12.64
CA ALA A 33 16.83 -0.11 12.80
C ALA A 33 17.40 1.29 13.08
N ILE A 34 18.44 1.37 13.91
CA ILE A 34 19.16 2.63 14.19
C ILE A 34 19.86 3.11 12.92
N ALA A 35 20.58 2.24 12.22
CA ALA A 35 21.29 2.60 11.00
C ALA A 35 20.34 3.09 9.90
N THR A 36 19.23 2.37 9.65
CA THR A 36 18.21 2.78 8.68
C THR A 36 17.59 4.11 9.07
N PHE A 37 17.24 4.31 10.35
CA PHE A 37 16.70 5.58 10.83
C PHE A 37 17.67 6.75 10.62
N VAL A 38 18.95 6.57 10.95
CA VAL A 38 19.97 7.61 10.76
C VAL A 38 20.16 7.94 9.28
N ILE A 39 20.30 6.93 8.43
CA ILE A 39 20.49 7.11 6.98
C ILE A 39 19.27 7.80 6.36
N SER A 40 18.06 7.40 6.73
CA SER A 40 16.82 8.01 6.24
C SER A 40 16.66 9.44 6.72
N ARG A 41 17.07 9.76 7.96
CA ARG A 41 17.06 11.14 8.47
C ARG A 41 18.01 12.07 7.70
N ILE A 42 19.15 11.56 7.23
CA ILE A 42 20.12 12.33 6.44
C ILE A 42 19.66 12.45 4.99
N SER A 43 19.13 11.38 4.41
CA SER A 43 18.72 11.33 2.99
C SER A 43 17.33 11.91 2.70
N GLY A 44 16.52 12.18 3.74
CA GLY A 44 15.14 12.62 3.57
C GLY A 44 14.23 11.54 2.99
N SER A 45 14.59 10.26 3.16
CA SER A 45 13.87 9.14 2.55
C SER A 45 12.48 8.94 3.16
N PRO A 46 11.50 8.48 2.35
CA PRO A 46 10.17 8.10 2.83
C PRO A 46 10.22 6.79 3.63
N GLY A 47 9.28 6.58 4.56
CA GLY A 47 9.20 5.36 5.39
C GLY A 47 9.35 5.61 6.91
N ARG A 48 9.25 6.87 7.36
CA ARG A 48 9.53 7.30 8.73
C ARG A 48 8.62 6.65 9.76
N THR A 49 7.35 6.42 9.43
CA THR A 49 6.42 5.74 10.34
C THR A 49 6.89 4.32 10.64
N LEU A 50 7.35 3.60 9.62
CA LEU A 50 7.78 2.22 9.75
C LEU A 50 9.16 2.11 10.43
N GLU A 51 10.07 3.05 10.17
CA GLU A 51 11.37 3.12 10.85
C GLU A 51 11.26 3.40 12.36
N VAL A 52 10.42 4.37 12.75
CA VAL A 52 10.16 4.66 14.17
C VAL A 52 9.50 3.45 14.84
N GLY A 53 8.57 2.81 14.14
CA GLY A 53 7.95 1.57 14.59
C GLY A 53 8.96 0.43 14.78
N ALA A 54 9.94 0.30 13.87
CA ALA A 54 11.01 -0.69 13.96
C ALA A 54 11.84 -0.46 15.21
N LEU A 55 12.30 0.78 15.39
CA LEU A 55 13.13 1.16 16.52
C LEU A 55 12.40 0.89 17.85
N ALA A 56 11.14 1.32 17.97
CA ALA A 56 10.34 1.06 19.16
C ALA A 56 10.16 -0.44 19.42
N THR A 57 9.81 -1.21 18.38
CA THR A 57 9.60 -2.67 18.49
C THR A 57 10.87 -3.38 18.94
N PHE A 58 12.01 -3.10 18.32
CA PHE A 58 13.26 -3.79 18.63
C PHE A 58 13.88 -3.34 19.95
N VAL A 59 13.66 -2.11 20.40
CA VAL A 59 14.00 -1.70 21.77
C VAL A 59 13.21 -2.50 22.78
N VAL A 60 11.88 -2.62 22.60
CA VAL A 60 11.03 -3.43 23.49
C VAL A 60 11.45 -4.89 23.48
N LEU A 61 11.66 -5.49 22.30
CA LEU A 61 12.14 -6.87 22.20
C LEU A 61 13.50 -7.07 22.86
N THR A 62 14.41 -6.08 22.79
CA THR A 62 15.71 -6.16 23.46
C THR A 62 15.53 -6.24 24.98
N ILE A 63 14.71 -5.34 25.54
CA ILE A 63 14.41 -5.33 26.98
C ILE A 63 13.76 -6.65 27.40
N LEU A 64 12.77 -7.12 26.64
CA LEU A 64 12.10 -8.39 26.91
C LEU A 64 13.08 -9.58 26.86
N THR A 65 14.01 -9.59 25.91
CA THR A 65 15.03 -10.65 25.78
C THR A 65 16.00 -10.69 26.96
N LEU A 66 16.24 -9.55 27.61
CA LEU A 66 17.12 -9.47 28.78
C LEU A 66 16.42 -9.81 30.10
N VAL A 67 15.10 -9.62 30.18
CA VAL A 67 14.33 -9.78 31.43
C VAL A 67 13.63 -11.13 31.53
N LEU A 68 13.20 -11.71 30.40
CA LEU A 68 12.47 -12.97 30.36
C LEU A 68 13.41 -14.18 30.33
N SER A 69 12.92 -15.33 30.81
CA SER A 69 13.64 -16.60 30.71
C SER A 69 13.67 -17.12 29.26
N GLN A 70 14.67 -17.95 28.96
CA GLN A 70 14.85 -18.56 27.63
C GLN A 70 13.60 -19.32 27.18
N ASP A 71 12.99 -20.12 28.05
CA ASP A 71 11.78 -20.90 27.72
C ASP A 71 10.59 -20.03 27.28
N VAL A 72 10.43 -18.86 27.90
CA VAL A 72 9.38 -17.91 27.50
C VAL A 72 9.75 -17.24 26.19
N MET A 73 11.03 -16.95 25.98
CA MET A 73 11.51 -16.37 24.74
C MET A 73 11.31 -17.32 23.55
N GLU A 74 11.69 -18.59 23.68
CA GLU A 74 11.52 -19.59 22.61
C GLU A 74 10.08 -19.72 22.11
N ARG A 75 9.12 -19.50 23.01
CA ARG A 75 7.68 -19.52 22.71
C ARG A 75 7.19 -18.21 22.11
N TRP A 76 7.51 -17.07 22.73
CA TRP A 76 6.84 -15.81 22.46
C TRP A 76 7.60 -14.85 21.54
N ILE A 77 8.86 -15.13 21.22
CA ILE A 77 9.71 -14.21 20.47
C ILE A 77 9.21 -13.95 19.04
N GLN A 78 8.72 -14.97 18.34
CA GLN A 78 8.15 -14.86 17.00
C GLN A 78 6.83 -14.05 17.01
N PRO A 79 5.83 -14.43 17.84
CA PRO A 79 4.58 -13.67 17.98
C PRO A 79 4.79 -12.21 18.36
N LEU A 80 5.72 -11.92 19.28
CA LEU A 80 5.98 -10.56 19.75
C LEU A 80 6.55 -9.67 18.64
N SER A 81 7.43 -10.22 17.79
CA SER A 81 7.96 -9.49 16.65
C SER A 81 6.90 -9.21 15.58
N THR A 82 6.07 -10.21 15.26
CA THR A 82 4.95 -10.02 14.32
C THR A 82 3.88 -9.09 14.88
N ALA A 83 3.64 -9.14 16.19
CA ALA A 83 2.74 -8.21 16.86
C ALA A 83 3.26 -6.77 16.79
N GLY A 84 4.56 -6.56 16.95
CA GLY A 84 5.17 -5.24 16.79
C GLY A 84 4.91 -4.62 15.42
N ILE A 85 5.18 -5.36 14.34
CA ILE A 85 4.93 -4.85 12.97
C ILE A 85 3.44 -4.67 12.68
N PHE A 86 2.58 -5.56 13.20
CA PHE A 86 1.13 -5.43 13.12
C PHE A 86 0.64 -4.15 13.79
N LEU A 87 1.08 -3.89 15.02
CA LEU A 87 0.69 -2.70 15.77
C LEU A 87 1.15 -1.42 15.09
N VAL A 88 2.38 -1.39 14.56
CA VAL A 88 2.89 -0.24 13.79
C VAL A 88 2.01 0.03 12.57
N ALA A 89 1.67 -1.01 11.80
CA ALA A 89 0.83 -0.88 10.62
C ALA A 89 -0.61 -0.44 10.97
N LEU A 90 -1.20 -1.04 12.01
CA LEU A 90 -2.56 -0.75 12.46
C LEU A 90 -2.66 0.67 13.03
N ILE A 91 -1.75 1.06 13.93
CA ILE A 91 -1.73 2.40 14.53
C ILE A 91 -1.51 3.46 13.44
N GLY A 92 -0.60 3.23 12.50
CA GLY A 92 -0.41 4.12 11.35
C GLY A 92 -1.70 4.30 10.55
N GLN A 93 -2.40 3.20 10.26
CA GLN A 93 -3.69 3.23 9.57
C GLN A 93 -4.77 4.00 10.36
N LEU A 94 -4.84 3.82 11.68
CA LEU A 94 -5.84 4.46 12.54
C LEU A 94 -5.60 5.97 12.74
N ILE A 95 -4.34 6.40 12.77
CA ILE A 95 -3.95 7.83 12.87
C ILE A 95 -4.04 8.53 11.49
N GLY A 96 -4.42 7.80 10.42
CA GLY A 96 -4.52 8.35 9.08
C GLY A 96 -3.17 8.55 8.39
N LYS A 97 -2.12 7.86 8.87
CA LYS A 97 -0.78 7.81 8.27
C LYS A 97 -0.45 6.38 7.83
N PRO A 98 -1.13 5.84 6.79
CA PRO A 98 -0.85 4.50 6.29
C PRO A 98 0.61 4.39 5.85
N PHE A 99 1.35 3.39 6.34
CA PHE A 99 2.77 3.26 6.02
C PHE A 99 3.01 3.08 4.50
N VAL A 100 2.07 2.45 3.80
CA VAL A 100 2.12 2.26 2.34
C VAL A 100 2.11 3.61 1.62
N MET A 101 1.45 4.63 2.18
CA MET A 101 1.36 5.97 1.58
C MET A 101 2.74 6.58 1.33
N GLU A 102 3.63 6.50 2.32
CA GLU A 102 4.97 7.08 2.22
C GLU A 102 5.76 6.45 1.07
N PHE A 103 5.62 5.14 0.88
CA PHE A 103 6.29 4.43 -0.19
C PHE A 103 5.61 4.57 -1.55
N ALA A 104 4.28 4.60 -1.58
CA ALA A 104 3.50 4.72 -2.82
C ALA A 104 3.59 6.14 -3.40
N ALA A 105 3.66 7.16 -2.54
CA ALA A 105 3.78 8.56 -2.97
C ALA A 105 5.22 8.90 -3.41
N ALA A 106 6.21 8.09 -3.03
CA ALA A 106 7.60 8.30 -3.39
C ALA A 106 7.79 8.28 -4.92
N GLY A 107 8.17 9.42 -5.49
CA GLY A 107 8.41 9.56 -6.93
C GLY A 107 7.14 9.73 -7.78
N GLN A 108 5.97 9.91 -7.16
CA GLN A 108 4.72 10.21 -7.87
C GLN A 108 4.48 11.73 -7.97
N PRO A 109 3.87 12.23 -9.07
CA PRO A 109 3.48 13.62 -9.18
C PRO A 109 2.43 14.01 -8.12
N PRO A 110 2.42 15.26 -7.60
CA PRO A 110 1.47 15.71 -6.58
C PRO A 110 0.00 15.47 -6.98
N GLY A 111 -0.36 15.75 -8.24
CA GLY A 111 -1.72 15.55 -8.75
C GLY A 111 -2.19 14.08 -8.77
N VAL A 112 -1.27 13.11 -8.77
CA VAL A 112 -1.61 11.68 -8.62
C VAL A 112 -1.82 11.34 -7.15
N VAL A 113 -0.93 11.82 -6.28
CA VAL A 113 -0.95 11.54 -4.83
C VAL A 113 -2.21 12.12 -4.16
N GLU A 114 -2.69 13.26 -4.65
CA GLU A 114 -3.90 13.93 -4.16
C GLU A 114 -5.19 13.31 -4.71
N SER A 115 -5.12 12.42 -5.69
CA SER A 115 -6.31 11.81 -6.27
C SER A 115 -7.02 10.86 -5.31
N ASP A 116 -8.36 10.91 -5.28
CA ASP A 116 -9.20 10.01 -4.47
C ASP A 116 -8.94 8.53 -4.77
N LEU A 117 -8.62 8.21 -6.03
CA LEU A 117 -8.28 6.85 -6.43
C LEU A 117 -7.00 6.39 -5.75
N PHE A 118 -5.93 7.21 -5.81
CA PHE A 118 -4.66 6.86 -5.22
C PHE A 118 -4.82 6.64 -3.71
N GLN A 119 -5.52 7.54 -3.03
CA GLN A 119 -5.85 7.40 -1.61
C GLN A 119 -6.62 6.11 -1.32
N ARG A 120 -7.59 5.75 -2.17
CA ARG A 120 -8.36 4.51 -2.05
C ARG A 120 -7.47 3.27 -2.23
N ILE A 121 -6.61 3.24 -3.24
CA ILE A 121 -5.68 2.13 -3.50
C ILE A 121 -4.74 1.95 -2.32
N VAL A 122 -4.11 3.03 -1.84
CA VAL A 122 -3.20 3.01 -0.68
C VAL A 122 -3.92 2.51 0.57
N LYS A 123 -5.15 2.95 0.81
CA LYS A 123 -5.96 2.50 1.96
C LYS A 123 -6.26 1.01 1.90
N ILE A 124 -6.74 0.50 0.75
CA ILE A 124 -7.01 -0.92 0.56
C ILE A 124 -5.74 -1.73 0.75
N LEU A 125 -4.64 -1.28 0.16
CA LEU A 125 -3.37 -1.98 0.24
C LEU A 125 -2.84 -2.02 1.67
N THR A 126 -2.99 -0.92 2.42
CA THR A 126 -2.61 -0.88 3.84
C THR A 126 -3.44 -1.88 4.66
N TRP A 127 -4.75 -1.99 4.41
CA TRP A 127 -5.59 -2.99 5.09
C TRP A 127 -5.22 -4.43 4.76
N ILE A 128 -4.79 -4.71 3.53
CA ILE A 128 -4.26 -6.04 3.15
C ILE A 128 -3.02 -6.36 3.99
N TRP A 129 -2.09 -5.41 4.13
CA TRP A 129 -0.91 -5.58 4.96
C TRP A 129 -1.25 -5.75 6.44
N VAL A 130 -2.17 -4.94 6.98
CA VAL A 130 -2.67 -5.08 8.36
C VAL A 130 -3.29 -6.47 8.57
N GLY A 131 -4.10 -6.95 7.63
CA GLY A 131 -4.68 -8.29 7.68
C GLY A 131 -3.64 -9.41 7.61
N ALA A 132 -2.62 -9.26 6.77
CA ALA A 132 -1.51 -10.20 6.70
C ALA A 132 -0.73 -10.25 8.02
N PHE A 133 -0.33 -9.11 8.58
CA PHE A 133 0.38 -9.06 9.85
C PHE A 133 -0.47 -9.55 11.04
N ALA A 134 -1.78 -9.30 11.01
CA ALA A 134 -2.71 -9.88 11.98
C ALA A 134 -2.74 -11.41 11.89
N GLY A 135 -2.88 -11.95 10.68
CA GLY A 135 -2.86 -13.39 10.43
C GLY A 135 -1.54 -14.04 10.83
N MET A 136 -0.40 -13.39 10.55
CA MET A 136 0.93 -13.81 11.00
C MET A 136 0.99 -13.88 12.53
N THR A 137 0.52 -12.83 13.21
CA THR A 137 0.57 -12.74 14.68
C THR A 137 -0.32 -13.78 15.34
N ILE A 138 -1.55 -13.94 14.86
CA ILE A 138 -2.49 -14.95 15.36
C ILE A 138 -1.92 -16.34 15.13
N SER A 139 -1.44 -16.63 13.92
CA SER A 139 -0.82 -17.91 13.58
C SER A 139 0.34 -18.23 14.52
N ALA A 140 1.28 -17.29 14.68
CA ALA A 140 2.44 -17.48 15.54
C ALA A 140 2.05 -17.64 17.02
N ALA A 141 0.95 -17.02 17.46
CA ALA A 141 0.48 -17.14 18.85
C ALA A 141 -0.21 -18.48 19.17
N ILE A 142 -0.60 -19.28 18.17
CA ILE A 142 -1.28 -20.57 18.38
C ILE A 142 -0.36 -21.59 19.10
N PRO A 143 0.88 -21.87 18.64
CA PRO A 143 1.73 -22.86 19.28
C PRO A 143 2.01 -22.57 20.76
N PRO A 144 2.38 -21.34 21.19
CA PRO A 144 2.60 -21.02 22.61
C PRO A 144 1.39 -21.25 23.53
N ILE A 145 0.18 -21.12 22.99
CA ILE A 145 -1.08 -21.24 23.75
C ILE A 145 -1.54 -22.69 23.83
N VAL A 146 -1.42 -23.43 22.72
CA VAL A 146 -1.94 -24.81 22.60
C VAL A 146 -0.91 -25.84 23.02
N GLN A 147 0.36 -25.58 22.72
CA GLN A 147 1.47 -26.50 22.93
C GLN A 147 2.48 -25.85 23.88
N GLY A 148 2.36 -26.20 25.17
CA GLY A 148 3.14 -25.60 26.25
C GLY A 148 4.65 -25.79 26.15
N ASP A 149 5.16 -26.61 25.23
CA ASP A 149 6.59 -26.84 24.93
C ASP A 149 6.99 -26.38 23.51
N ALA A 150 6.14 -25.60 22.83
CA ALA A 150 6.41 -25.14 21.48
C ALA A 150 7.66 -24.25 21.41
N THR A 151 8.56 -24.56 20.48
CA THR A 151 9.77 -23.78 20.22
C THR A 151 9.86 -23.42 18.75
N ILE A 152 10.34 -22.21 18.45
CA ILE A 152 10.54 -21.71 17.09
C ILE A 152 11.53 -22.59 16.28
N LEU A 153 12.38 -23.35 16.98
CA LEU A 153 13.39 -24.25 16.41
C LEU A 153 12.83 -25.65 16.12
N ASP A 154 11.59 -25.94 16.52
CA ASP A 154 10.98 -27.25 16.31
C ASP A 154 10.58 -27.45 14.85
N THR A 155 11.30 -28.36 14.20
CA THR A 155 11.06 -28.79 12.81
C THR A 155 10.32 -30.13 12.73
N LYS A 156 10.07 -30.79 13.86
CA LYS A 156 9.47 -32.12 13.91
C LYS A 156 7.97 -32.05 14.15
N THR A 157 7.50 -31.05 14.90
CA THR A 157 6.07 -30.88 15.15
C THR A 157 5.41 -30.08 14.02
N PRO A 158 4.41 -30.64 13.31
CA PRO A 158 3.73 -29.98 12.19
C PRO A 158 3.13 -28.63 12.54
N LEU A 159 2.59 -28.51 13.75
CA LEU A 159 1.93 -27.30 14.24
C LEU A 159 2.94 -26.16 14.42
N SER A 160 4.10 -26.42 15.02
CA SER A 160 5.15 -25.42 15.28
C SER A 160 5.69 -24.81 13.98
N PHE A 161 6.19 -25.61 13.04
CA PHE A 161 6.77 -25.04 11.81
C PHE A 161 5.70 -24.42 10.89
N THR A 162 4.47 -24.94 10.88
CA THR A 162 3.40 -24.38 10.05
C THR A 162 2.97 -23.01 10.57
N CYS A 163 2.78 -22.88 11.88
CA CYS A 163 2.27 -21.67 12.51
C CYS A 163 3.33 -20.57 12.64
N TYR A 164 4.61 -20.92 12.88
CA TYR A 164 5.69 -19.94 12.98
C TYR A 164 6.29 -19.54 11.62
N TRP A 165 6.28 -20.44 10.63
CA TRP A 165 6.97 -20.21 9.35
C TRP A 165 6.03 -20.25 8.14
N VAL A 166 5.37 -21.38 7.89
CA VAL A 166 4.63 -21.56 6.62
C VAL A 166 3.52 -20.52 6.46
N ILE A 167 2.64 -20.38 7.45
CA ILE A 167 1.51 -19.43 7.39
C ILE A 167 2.03 -17.99 7.36
N PRO A 168 2.96 -17.57 8.24
CA PRO A 168 3.40 -16.18 8.22
C PRO A 168 4.07 -15.75 6.91
N PHE A 169 4.95 -16.58 6.36
CA PHE A 169 5.66 -16.24 5.13
C PHE A 169 4.77 -16.36 3.88
N THR A 170 3.80 -17.27 3.87
CA THR A 170 2.81 -17.33 2.77
C THR A 170 1.91 -16.10 2.76
N LEU A 171 1.44 -15.62 3.92
CA LEU A 171 0.67 -14.37 4.04
C LEU A 171 1.49 -13.16 3.57
N LEU A 172 2.76 -13.08 3.95
CA LEU A 172 3.70 -12.06 3.48
C LEU A 172 3.85 -12.08 1.95
N GLY A 173 4.04 -13.27 1.37
CA GLY A 173 4.14 -13.44 -0.08
C GLY A 173 2.85 -13.03 -0.82
N LEU A 174 1.69 -13.43 -0.29
CA LEU A 174 0.39 -13.05 -0.85
C LEU A 174 0.15 -11.53 -0.77
N ALA A 175 0.49 -10.89 0.35
CA ALA A 175 0.39 -9.43 0.49
C ALA A 175 1.33 -8.70 -0.49
N ALA A 176 2.54 -9.20 -0.70
CA ALA A 176 3.47 -8.65 -1.68
C ALA A 176 2.94 -8.81 -3.12
N LEU A 177 2.37 -9.97 -3.47
CA LEU A 177 1.75 -10.20 -4.78
C LEU A 177 0.52 -9.31 -4.99
N ALA A 178 -0.33 -9.18 -3.97
CA ALA A 178 -1.48 -8.28 -4.01
C ALA A 178 -1.05 -6.81 -4.21
N SER A 179 0.05 -6.39 -3.57
CA SER A 179 0.63 -5.05 -3.76
C SER A 179 1.02 -4.77 -5.21
N ARG A 180 1.36 -5.80 -5.98
CA ARG A 180 1.70 -5.67 -7.40
C ARG A 180 0.47 -5.71 -8.30
N VAL A 181 -0.44 -6.66 -8.09
CA VAL A 181 -1.54 -6.92 -9.02
C VAL A 181 -2.73 -5.98 -8.83
N LEU A 182 -2.98 -5.55 -7.59
CA LEU A 182 -4.19 -4.81 -7.25
C LEU A 182 -4.22 -3.38 -7.82
N PRO A 183 -3.13 -2.59 -7.77
CA PRO A 183 -3.10 -1.26 -8.38
C PRO A 183 -3.40 -1.33 -9.88
N ASP A 184 -2.75 -2.25 -10.61
CA ASP A 184 -2.92 -2.43 -12.06
C ASP A 184 -4.36 -2.79 -12.43
N ARG A 185 -5.02 -3.66 -11.65
CA ARG A 185 -6.42 -4.01 -11.90
C ARG A 185 -7.39 -2.87 -11.59
N MET A 186 -7.10 -2.09 -10.54
CA MET A 186 -7.94 -0.96 -10.15
C MET A 186 -7.83 0.20 -11.14
N THR A 187 -6.65 0.42 -11.74
CA THR A 187 -6.46 1.42 -12.80
C THR A 187 -7.01 0.94 -14.14
N ALA A 188 -6.89 -0.35 -14.48
CA ALA A 188 -7.47 -0.93 -15.70
C ALA A 188 -9.00 -0.76 -15.74
N GLY A 189 -9.69 -0.89 -14.61
CA GLY A 189 -11.13 -0.62 -14.51
C GLY A 189 -11.52 0.86 -14.65
N MET A 190 -10.57 1.79 -14.57
CA MET A 190 -10.85 3.23 -14.68
C MET A 190 -10.90 3.77 -16.11
N ASN A 191 -10.26 3.10 -17.05
CA ASN A 191 -10.36 3.43 -18.47
C ASN A 191 -11.82 3.35 -18.97
N ASP A 192 -12.66 2.57 -18.27
CA ASP A 192 -14.09 2.43 -18.55
C ASP A 192 -14.99 3.41 -17.77
N ILE A 193 -14.43 4.26 -16.89
CA ILE A 193 -15.20 5.25 -16.14
C ILE A 193 -15.59 6.39 -17.08
N VAL A 194 -16.89 6.62 -17.18
CA VAL A 194 -17.48 7.72 -17.94
C VAL A 194 -17.12 9.05 -17.27
N ARG A 195 -16.20 9.80 -17.87
CA ARG A 195 -15.86 11.17 -17.48
C ARG A 195 -16.93 12.13 -18.01
N LYS A 196 -17.25 13.16 -17.23
CA LYS A 196 -18.16 14.25 -17.61
C LYS A 196 -17.33 15.49 -17.87
N THR A 197 -17.55 16.14 -19.01
CA THR A 197 -16.98 17.44 -19.35
C THR A 197 -18.07 18.34 -19.94
N THR A 198 -17.76 19.61 -20.14
CA THR A 198 -18.63 20.57 -20.81
C THR A 198 -17.81 21.34 -21.84
N PHE A 199 -18.29 21.41 -23.07
CA PHE A 199 -17.65 22.17 -24.14
C PHE A 199 -18.58 23.28 -24.63
N VAL A 200 -18.02 24.32 -25.25
CA VAL A 200 -18.79 25.44 -25.79
C VAL A 200 -18.94 25.27 -27.29
N ALA A 201 -20.17 25.38 -27.79
CA ALA A 201 -20.48 25.37 -29.21
C ALA A 201 -21.65 26.33 -29.52
N PHE A 202 -21.81 26.69 -30.79
CA PHE A 202 -22.93 27.52 -31.23
C PHE A 202 -24.26 26.78 -31.03
N SER A 203 -25.33 27.53 -30.74
CA SER A 203 -26.68 26.98 -30.55
C SER A 203 -27.23 26.33 -31.83
N GLU A 204 -26.83 26.83 -32.99
CA GLU A 204 -27.23 26.35 -34.33
C GLU A 204 -26.33 25.21 -34.87
N ALA A 205 -25.37 24.73 -34.09
CA ALA A 205 -24.46 23.68 -34.54
C ALA A 205 -25.20 22.38 -34.85
N GLU A 206 -24.91 21.79 -36.01
CA GLU A 206 -25.44 20.49 -36.39
C GLU A 206 -24.93 19.38 -35.46
N ILE A 207 -25.68 18.28 -35.37
CA ILE A 207 -25.36 17.15 -34.50
C ILE A 207 -23.93 16.63 -34.77
N ASP A 208 -23.54 16.47 -36.04
CA ASP A 208 -22.21 15.98 -36.41
C ASP A 208 -21.09 16.94 -35.98
N GLN A 209 -21.34 18.26 -36.07
CA GLN A 209 -20.40 19.29 -35.63
C GLN A 209 -20.24 19.26 -34.10
N LEU A 210 -21.34 19.06 -33.37
CA LEU A 210 -21.31 18.90 -31.91
C LEU A 210 -20.51 17.67 -31.50
N TYR A 211 -20.70 16.52 -32.16
CA TYR A 211 -19.92 15.31 -31.89
C TYR A 211 -18.44 15.49 -32.22
N TYR A 212 -18.11 16.16 -33.32
CA TYR A 212 -16.72 16.48 -33.68
C TYR A 212 -16.05 17.35 -32.60
N LEU A 213 -16.71 18.44 -32.21
CA LEU A 213 -16.20 19.36 -31.18
C LEU A 213 -16.07 18.68 -29.82
N ALA A 214 -17.03 17.83 -29.45
CA ALA A 214 -16.97 17.05 -28.22
C ALA A 214 -15.79 16.07 -28.22
N GLN A 215 -15.53 15.41 -29.35
CA GLN A 215 -14.42 14.47 -29.51
C GLN A 215 -13.07 15.19 -29.47
N GLU A 216 -12.94 16.35 -30.13
CA GLU A 216 -11.71 17.16 -30.08
C GLU A 216 -11.44 17.69 -28.66
N HIS A 217 -12.47 18.19 -27.99
CA HIS A 217 -12.35 18.68 -26.63
C HIS A 217 -11.93 17.57 -25.68
N ALA A 218 -12.58 16.40 -25.76
CA ALA A 218 -12.21 15.23 -24.97
C ALA A 218 -10.76 14.81 -25.26
N ASN A 219 -10.36 14.67 -26.53
CA ASN A 219 -8.98 14.30 -26.87
C ASN A 219 -7.92 15.28 -26.33
N ARG A 220 -8.24 16.56 -26.22
CA ARG A 220 -7.34 17.57 -25.60
C ARG A 220 -7.23 17.37 -24.08
N GLU A 221 -8.30 16.97 -23.40
CA GLU A 221 -8.29 16.72 -21.95
C GLU A 221 -7.56 15.43 -21.56
N VAL A 222 -7.57 14.40 -22.40
CA VAL A 222 -7.02 13.08 -22.06
C VAL A 222 -5.47 13.08 -22.03
N GLY A 223 -4.81 13.96 -22.78
CA GLY A 223 -3.35 14.10 -22.78
C GLY A 223 -2.62 13.14 -23.73
N ALA A 224 -1.29 13.27 -23.82
CA ALA A 224 -0.48 12.56 -24.80
C ALA A 224 -0.39 11.04 -24.54
N GLY A 225 -0.71 10.23 -25.57
CA GLY A 225 -0.61 8.75 -25.53
C GLY A 225 -1.93 8.01 -25.30
N GLN A 226 -3.01 8.74 -25.03
CA GLN A 226 -4.34 8.19 -24.76
C GLN A 226 -5.37 8.82 -25.73
N GLU A 227 -6.51 8.17 -25.92
CA GLU A 227 -7.61 8.68 -26.76
C GLU A 227 -8.95 8.59 -26.04
N ALA A 228 -9.81 9.58 -26.28
CA ALA A 228 -11.19 9.55 -25.82
C ALA A 228 -12.04 8.66 -26.74
N TYR A 229 -12.90 7.82 -26.18
CA TYR A 229 -13.80 6.94 -26.91
C TYR A 229 -15.19 6.89 -26.23
N ASP A 230 -16.21 6.38 -26.93
CA ASP A 230 -17.62 6.36 -26.45
C ASP A 230 -18.07 7.77 -26.03
N VAL A 231 -17.72 8.78 -26.84
CA VAL A 231 -18.10 10.18 -26.60
C VAL A 231 -19.60 10.35 -26.87
N ARG A 232 -20.32 10.91 -25.90
CA ARG A 232 -21.76 11.20 -25.98
C ARG A 232 -22.02 12.64 -25.57
N VAL A 233 -22.78 13.34 -26.40
CA VAL A 233 -23.23 14.71 -26.12
C VAL A 233 -24.61 14.65 -25.46
N GLY A 234 -24.77 15.36 -24.35
CA GLY A 234 -26.06 15.50 -23.66
C GLY A 234 -26.98 16.53 -24.31
N GLY A 235 -28.18 16.69 -23.76
CA GLY A 235 -29.16 17.67 -24.25
C GLY A 235 -28.70 19.12 -24.11
N SER A 236 -29.43 20.05 -24.75
CA SER A 236 -29.13 21.48 -24.80
C SER A 236 -28.71 22.01 -23.43
N GLY A 237 -27.50 22.53 -23.32
CA GLY A 237 -27.02 23.07 -22.04
C GLY A 237 -27.30 24.56 -21.89
N THR A 238 -26.49 25.24 -21.08
CA THR A 238 -26.83 26.58 -20.55
C THR A 238 -26.20 27.66 -21.43
N PRO A 239 -26.94 28.75 -21.76
CA PRO A 239 -26.36 29.89 -22.48
C PRO A 239 -25.20 30.51 -21.72
N LEU A 240 -24.21 31.01 -22.45
CA LEU A 240 -23.14 31.78 -21.84
C LEU A 240 -23.64 33.17 -21.45
N VAL A 241 -23.19 33.65 -20.28
CA VAL A 241 -23.59 34.96 -19.77
C VAL A 241 -23.13 36.06 -20.74
N GLY A 242 -24.09 36.73 -21.38
CA GLY A 242 -23.84 37.82 -22.33
C GLY A 242 -23.69 37.41 -23.80
N ASP A 243 -23.83 36.12 -24.14
CA ASP A 243 -23.83 35.63 -25.52
C ASP A 243 -24.77 34.44 -25.68
N GLU A 244 -25.98 34.71 -26.21
CA GLU A 244 -27.00 33.68 -26.47
C GLU A 244 -26.70 32.82 -27.72
N SER A 245 -25.73 33.22 -28.55
CA SER A 245 -25.33 32.45 -29.73
C SER A 245 -24.51 31.21 -29.37
N ARG A 246 -23.95 31.16 -28.15
CA ARG A 246 -23.07 30.08 -27.67
C ARG A 246 -23.62 29.43 -26.40
N MET A 247 -23.66 28.12 -26.44
CA MET A 247 -24.20 27.29 -25.36
C MET A 247 -23.09 26.40 -24.82
N SER A 248 -23.11 26.18 -23.50
CA SER A 248 -22.36 25.09 -22.88
C SER A 248 -23.10 23.77 -23.15
N TRP A 249 -22.39 22.74 -23.58
CA TRP A 249 -22.95 21.42 -23.87
C TRP A 249 -22.32 20.37 -22.94
N PRO A 250 -23.10 19.64 -22.15
CA PRO A 250 -22.57 18.52 -21.37
C PRO A 250 -22.13 17.40 -22.30
N SER A 251 -20.97 16.83 -22.04
CA SER A 251 -20.41 15.70 -22.78
C SER A 251 -19.91 14.64 -21.81
N THR A 252 -19.98 13.39 -22.24
CA THR A 252 -19.40 12.26 -21.52
C THR A 252 -18.49 11.47 -22.42
N TYR A 253 -17.40 10.94 -21.88
CA TYR A 253 -16.46 10.14 -22.64
C TYR A 253 -15.71 9.13 -21.76
N LYS A 254 -15.15 8.09 -22.37
CA LYS A 254 -14.24 7.13 -21.72
C LYS A 254 -12.84 7.28 -22.29
N VAL A 255 -11.84 6.72 -21.62
CA VAL A 255 -10.43 6.89 -21.98
C VAL A 255 -9.79 5.54 -22.22
N ARG A 256 -9.08 5.38 -23.33
CA ARG A 256 -8.27 4.18 -23.57
C ARG A 256 -6.89 4.56 -24.07
N ASP A 257 -5.95 3.63 -23.91
CA ASP A 257 -4.64 3.77 -24.50
C ASP A 257 -4.74 3.73 -26.02
N ARG A 258 -4.06 4.66 -26.69
CA ARG A 258 -4.10 4.77 -28.14
C ARG A 258 -3.41 3.54 -28.74
N LYS A 259 -4.14 2.74 -29.53
CA LYS A 259 -3.54 1.63 -30.27
C LYS A 259 -2.45 2.19 -31.21
N ARG A 260 -1.22 1.71 -31.04
CA ARG A 260 -0.11 1.96 -31.97
C ARG A 260 -0.35 1.26 -33.29
#